data_AF-X6LUS9-F1
#
_entry.id   AF-X6LUS9-F1
#
_cell.length_a   1.000
_cell.length_b   1.000
_cell.length_c   1.000
_cell.angle_alpha   90.00
_cell.angle_beta   90.00
_cell.angle_gamma   90.00
#
_symmetry.space_group_name_H-M   'P 1'
#
loop_
_entity.id
_entity.type
_entity.pdbx_description
1 polymer ?
#
loop_
_entity_poly.entity_id
_entity_poly.type
_entity_poly.pdbx_seq_one_letter_code
_entity_poly.pdbx_strand_id
1 'polypeptide(L)'
;EDKWTKFEATLPMPLHHCSAALNDDNMHIHLIGGKDSKGSAVLAHMKIKVSEWTKERTKKENEWIFEEEERRQLEEIKLELEEKKHIRKLKVELFFKKYSKKNKKNNI
;
A
#
# COMPACT_ATOMS: atom_id res chain seq x y z
N GLU A 1 9.64 3.28 -6.16
CA GLU A 1 8.75 4.29 -6.75
C GLU A 1 7.27 4.01 -6.50
N ASP A 2 6.86 2.79 -6.11
CA ASP A 2 5.45 2.46 -5.87
C ASP A 2 5.02 2.68 -4.41
N LYS A 3 4.83 3.96 -4.03
CA LYS A 3 4.31 4.32 -2.70
C LYS A 3 3.00 5.09 -2.87
N TRP A 4 1.93 4.55 -2.28
CA TRP A 4 0.69 5.31 -2.12
C TRP A 4 0.98 6.51 -1.21
N THR A 5 0.62 7.70 -1.68
CA THR A 5 0.76 8.94 -0.91
C THR A 5 -0.61 9.56 -0.75
N LYS A 6 -0.89 10.07 0.45
CA LYS A 6 -2.12 10.78 0.77
C LYS A 6 -1.81 12.26 0.94
N PHE A 7 -2.68 13.11 0.41
CA PHE A 7 -2.57 14.57 0.51
C PHE A 7 -3.79 15.15 1.22
N GLU A 8 -3.62 16.28 1.89
CA GLU A 8 -4.70 17.06 2.51
C GLU A 8 -5.43 17.96 1.50
N ALA A 9 -4.99 17.97 0.24
CA ALA A 9 -5.63 18.74 -0.81
C ALA A 9 -7.12 18.41 -0.91
N THR A 10 -7.96 19.42 -0.70
CA THR A 10 -9.41 19.30 -0.84
C THR A 10 -9.82 19.65 -2.26
N LEU A 11 -10.64 18.79 -2.86
CA LEU A 11 -11.37 19.19 -4.04
C LEU A 11 -12.38 20.29 -3.64
N PRO A 12 -12.55 21.34 -4.46
CA PRO A 12 -13.47 22.42 -4.15
C PRO A 12 -14.94 21.96 -4.10
N MET A 13 -15.22 20.75 -4.59
CA MET A 13 -16.52 20.11 -4.48
C MET A 13 -16.37 18.63 -4.12
N PRO A 14 -17.23 18.09 -3.25
CA PRO A 14 -17.29 16.65 -3.00
C PRO A 14 -17.85 15.98 -4.25
N LEU A 15 -16.96 15.40 -5.06
CA LEU A 15 -17.34 14.60 -6.21
C LEU A 15 -17.12 13.12 -5.94
N HIS A 16 -18.17 12.35 -6.09
CA HIS A 16 -18.09 10.89 -6.13
C HIS A 16 -18.06 10.41 -7.59
N HIS A 17 -17.42 9.28 -7.88
CA HIS A 17 -17.42 8.68 -9.22
C HIS A 17 -16.89 9.60 -10.35
N CYS A 18 -15.91 10.45 -10.07
CA CYS A 18 -15.20 11.21 -11.10
C CYS A 18 -14.02 10.41 -11.66
N SER A 19 -13.56 10.78 -12.85
CA SER A 19 -12.32 10.26 -13.43
C SER A 19 -11.30 11.39 -13.52
N ALA A 20 -10.03 11.09 -13.25
CA ALA A 20 -8.94 12.04 -13.37
C ALA A 20 -7.99 11.58 -14.49
N ALA A 21 -7.55 12.52 -15.32
CA ALA A 21 -6.53 12.31 -16.35
C ALA A 21 -5.44 13.37 -16.20
N LEU A 22 -4.19 12.97 -16.34
CA LEU A 22 -3.06 13.89 -16.40
C LEU A 22 -2.91 14.39 -17.83
N ASN A 23 -2.58 15.67 -18.02
CA ASN A 23 -2.35 16.23 -19.34
C ASN A 23 -0.91 15.92 -19.84
N ASP A 24 -0.66 16.13 -21.13
CA ASP A 24 0.60 15.76 -21.79
C ASP A 24 1.87 16.36 -21.17
N ASP A 25 1.78 17.57 -20.61
CA ASP A 25 2.91 18.25 -19.95
C ASP A 25 3.08 17.85 -18.47
N ASN A 26 2.22 16.96 -17.95
CA ASN A 26 2.15 16.54 -16.55
C ASN A 26 2.00 17.69 -15.54
N MET A 27 1.57 18.87 -15.96
CA MET A 27 1.39 20.03 -15.09
C MET A 27 -0.03 20.16 -14.55
N HIS A 28 -1.01 19.49 -15.17
CA HIS A 28 -2.41 19.63 -14.83
C HIS A 28 -3.16 18.30 -14.81
N ILE A 29 -3.96 18.12 -13.76
CA ILE A 29 -4.90 17.01 -13.63
C ILE A 29 -6.28 17.52 -14.05
N HIS A 30 -6.90 16.82 -14.98
CA HIS A 30 -8.25 17.05 -15.47
C HIS A 30 -9.19 16.06 -14.77
N LEU A 31 -10.03 16.55 -13.86
CA LEU A 31 -11.14 15.78 -13.30
C LEU A 31 -12.38 15.99 -14.18
N ILE A 32 -12.96 14.88 -14.64
CA ILE A 32 -14.13 14.87 -15.53
C ILE A 32 -15.26 14.08 -14.89
N GLY A 33 -16.44 14.68 -14.89
CA GLY A 33 -17.68 14.08 -14.42
C GLY A 33 -17.77 14.04 -12.90
N GLY A 34 -18.47 13.02 -12.41
CA GLY A 34 -18.75 12.82 -10.99
C GLY A 34 -20.22 13.01 -10.65
N LYS A 35 -20.53 12.81 -9.38
CA LYS A 35 -21.85 12.99 -8.78
C LYS A 35 -21.72 13.88 -7.55
N ASP A 36 -22.72 14.72 -7.34
CA ASP A 36 -22.83 15.49 -6.11
C ASP A 36 -23.20 14.60 -4.92
N SER A 37 -23.30 15.18 -3.73
CA SER A 37 -23.69 14.48 -2.51
C SER A 37 -25.11 13.92 -2.54
N LYS A 38 -25.96 14.38 -3.48
CA LYS A 38 -27.31 13.87 -3.71
C LYS A 38 -27.36 12.77 -4.78
N GLY A 39 -26.20 12.40 -5.35
CA GLY A 39 -26.08 11.38 -6.38
C GLY A 39 -26.43 11.86 -7.79
N SER A 40 -26.68 13.15 -7.98
CA SER A 40 -26.95 13.73 -9.30
C SER A 40 -25.67 13.82 -10.09
N ALA A 41 -25.69 13.38 -11.36
CA ALA A 41 -24.54 13.51 -12.24
C ALA A 41 -24.19 14.98 -12.44
N VAL A 42 -22.94 15.34 -12.16
CA VAL A 42 -22.41 16.68 -12.37
C VAL A 42 -21.52 16.63 -13.59
N LEU A 43 -21.82 17.46 -14.60
CA LEU A 43 -20.91 17.75 -15.71
C LEU A 43 -19.80 18.69 -15.24
N ALA A 44 -19.04 18.26 -14.23
CA ALA A 44 -17.92 19.03 -13.72
C ALA A 44 -16.68 18.69 -14.55
N HIS A 45 -16.08 19.69 -15.19
CA HIS A 45 -14.70 19.60 -15.66
C HIS A 45 -13.87 20.53 -14.79
N MET A 46 -12.98 19.96 -14.00
CA MET A 46 -12.04 20.70 -13.17
C MET A 46 -10.62 20.49 -13.67
N LYS A 47 -9.87 21.58 -13.76
CA LYS A 47 -8.45 21.57 -14.08
C LYS A 47 -7.68 22.02 -12.86
N ILE A 48 -6.83 21.14 -12.34
CA ILE A 48 -6.04 21.37 -11.12
C ILE A 48 -4.57 21.36 -11.52
N LYS A 49 -3.79 22.32 -11.03
CA LYS A 49 -2.33 22.30 -11.22
C LYS A 49 -1.71 21.25 -10.31
N VAL A 50 -0.85 20.38 -10.85
CA VAL A 50 -0.13 19.37 -10.06
C VAL A 50 0.67 20.05 -8.94
N SER A 51 1.28 21.20 -9.24
CA SER A 51 2.04 21.99 -8.27
C SER A 51 1.21 22.49 -7.07
N GLU A 52 -0.11 22.50 -7.15
CA GLU A 52 -0.97 22.83 -6.00
C GLU A 52 -1.13 21.67 -5.03
N TRP A 53 -1.02 20.43 -5.50
CA TRP A 53 -1.07 19.21 -4.68
C TRP A 53 0.31 18.74 -4.25
N THR A 54 1.36 19.08 -5.01
CA THR A 54 2.75 18.78 -4.65
C THR A 54 3.46 19.95 -3.96
N LYS A 55 2.71 20.81 -3.26
CA LYS A 55 3.28 21.86 -2.41
C LYS A 55 4.07 21.24 -1.25
N GLU A 56 4.72 22.10 -0.48
CA GLU A 56 5.39 21.68 0.74
C GLU A 56 4.41 20.91 1.63
N ARG A 57 4.84 19.71 2.06
CA ARG A 57 3.99 18.77 2.78
C ARG A 57 3.59 19.35 4.12
N THR A 58 2.33 19.13 4.50
CA THR A 58 1.88 19.48 5.85
C THR A 58 2.52 18.54 6.89
N LYS A 59 2.53 18.97 8.15
CA LYS A 59 2.99 18.11 9.27
C LYS A 59 2.25 16.78 9.28
N LYS A 60 0.94 16.81 9.03
CA LYS A 60 0.07 15.65 9.00
C LYS A 60 0.34 14.72 7.82
N GLU A 61 0.63 15.27 6.65
CA GLU A 61 1.05 14.47 5.50
C GLU A 61 2.38 13.76 5.78
N ASN A 62 3.32 14.41 6.46
CA ASN A 62 4.57 13.77 6.89
C ASN A 62 4.33 12.68 7.95
N GLU A 63 3.43 12.91 8.91
CA GLU A 63 3.01 11.91 9.90
C GLU A 63 2.46 10.66 9.21
N TRP A 64 1.53 10.81 8.25
CA TRP A 64 0.99 9.66 7.50
C TRP A 64 2.06 8.91 6.70
N ILE A 65 3.02 9.62 6.12
CA ILE A 65 4.13 8.98 5.39
C ILE A 65 5.00 8.16 6.34
N PHE A 66 5.24 8.67 7.55
CA PHE A 66 6.00 7.96 8.57
C PHE A 66 5.25 6.70 9.05
N GLU A 67 3.96 6.83 9.39
CA GLU A 67 3.10 5.71 9.80
C GLU A 67 3.01 4.62 8.72
N GLU A 68 2.93 5.01 7.44
CA GLU A 68 2.93 4.08 6.31
C GLU A 68 4.24 3.30 6.19
N GLU A 69 5.38 3.99 6.38
CA GLU A 69 6.70 3.37 6.33
C GLU A 69 6.90 2.39 7.49
N GLU A 70 6.52 2.78 8.72
CA GLU A 70 6.57 1.88 9.89
C GLU A 70 5.70 0.64 9.67
N ARG A 71 4.49 0.82 9.15
CA ARG A 71 3.59 -0.32 8.88
C ARG A 71 4.21 -1.28 7.86
N ARG A 72 4.83 -0.76 6.81
CA ARG A 72 5.53 -1.57 5.81
C ARG A 72 6.69 -2.35 6.42
N GLN A 73 7.52 -1.71 7.24
CA GLN A 73 8.63 -2.38 7.92
C GLN A 73 8.13 -3.49 8.83
N LEU A 74 7.04 -3.26 9.56
CA LEU A 74 6.42 -4.29 10.41
C LEU A 74 5.86 -5.46 9.58
N GLU A 75 5.24 -5.20 8.43
CA GLU A 75 4.76 -6.24 7.51
C GLU A 75 5.91 -7.08 6.95
N GLU A 76 7.02 -6.46 6.55
CA GLU A 76 8.22 -7.15 6.06
C GLU A 76 8.85 -8.03 7.16
N ILE A 77 9.04 -7.47 8.36
CA ILE A 77 9.54 -8.23 9.52
C ILE A 77 8.62 -9.42 9.83
N LYS A 78 7.31 -9.22 9.76
CA LYS A 78 6.33 -10.28 9.99
C LYS A 78 6.45 -11.40 8.96
N LEU A 79 6.57 -11.07 7.67
CA LEU A 79 6.76 -12.04 6.59
C LEU A 79 8.06 -12.85 6.81
N GLU A 80 9.17 -12.18 7.12
CA GLU A 80 10.43 -12.86 7.41
C GLU A 80 10.33 -13.82 8.61
N LEU A 81 9.64 -13.40 9.67
CA LEU A 81 9.43 -14.23 10.87
C LEU A 81 8.59 -15.47 10.53
N GLU A 82 7.60 -15.32 9.68
CA GLU A 82 6.73 -16.40 9.23
C GLU A 82 7.51 -17.42 8.38
N GLU A 83 8.38 -16.97 7.48
CA GLU A 83 9.30 -17.85 6.73
C GLU A 83 10.28 -18.57 7.66
N LYS A 84 10.92 -17.85 8.60
CA LYS A 84 11.86 -18.43 9.58
C LYS A 84 11.18 -19.49 10.45
N LYS A 85 9.90 -19.30 10.80
CA LYS A 85 9.10 -20.30 11.54
C LYS A 85 8.91 -21.59 10.73
N HIS A 86 8.63 -21.49 9.43
CA HIS A 86 8.51 -22.65 8.55
C HIS A 86 9.82 -23.43 8.45
N ILE A 87 10.96 -22.75 8.31
CA ILE A 87 12.30 -23.37 8.28
C ILE A 87 12.58 -24.14 9.59
N ARG A 88 12.27 -23.54 10.75
CA ARG A 88 12.44 -24.22 12.05
C ARG A 88 11.61 -25.50 12.13
N LYS A 89 10.36 -25.47 11.68
CA LYS A 89 9.48 -26.66 11.65
C LYS A 89 10.06 -27.78 10.78
N LEU A 90 10.47 -27.46 9.55
CA LEU A 90 11.11 -28.42 8.64
C LEU A 90 12.38 -29.04 9.25
N LYS A 91 13.19 -28.25 9.96
CA LYS A 91 14.41 -28.74 10.63
C LYS A 91 14.10 -29.78 11.70
N VAL A 92 13.03 -29.58 12.49
CA VAL A 92 12.58 -30.52 13.52
C VAL A 92 12.07 -31.82 12.88
N GLU A 93 11.25 -31.73 11.83
CA GLU A 93 10.74 -32.90 11.11
C GLU A 93 11.87 -33.75 10.50
N LEU A 94 12.86 -33.09 9.89
CA LEU A 94 14.06 -33.75 9.35
C LEU A 94 14.87 -34.46 10.46
N PHE A 95 15.02 -33.83 11.63
CA PHE A 95 15.70 -34.43 12.77
C PHE A 95 15.00 -35.71 13.23
N PHE A 96 13.68 -35.68 13.43
CA PHE A 96 12.90 -36.87 13.82
C PHE A 96 12.97 -38.00 12.78
N LYS A 97 12.89 -37.66 11.48
CA LYS A 97 13.02 -38.63 10.39
C LYS A 97 14.39 -39.32 10.39
N LYS A 98 15.47 -38.57 10.65
CA LYS A 98 16.84 -39.12 10.77
C LYS A 98 16.96 -40.04 11.99
N TYR A 99 16.43 -39.63 13.14
CA TYR A 99 16.47 -40.41 14.38
C TYR A 99 15.72 -41.75 14.23
N SER A 100 14.51 -41.74 13.67
CA SER A 100 13.71 -42.95 13.41
C SER A 100 14.42 -43.94 12.48
N LYS A 101 15.06 -43.45 11.40
CA LYS A 101 15.85 -44.29 10.49
C LYS A 101 17.06 -44.93 11.17
N LYS A 102 17.72 -44.21 12.09
CA LYS A 102 18.88 -44.73 12.83
C LYS A 102 18.45 -45.87 13.77
N ASN A 103 17.35 -45.72 14.49
CA ASN A 103 16.84 -46.78 15.38
C ASN A 103 16.37 -48.02 14.61
N LYS A 104 15.80 -47.87 13.41
CA LYS A 104 15.48 -49.03 12.55
C LYS A 104 16.72 -49.80 12.07
N LYS A 105 17.85 -49.13 11.84
CA LYS A 105 19.11 -49.78 11.46
C LYS A 105 19.84 -50.46 12.62
N ASN A 106 19.62 -50.01 13.86
CA ASN A 106 20.26 -50.57 15.04
C ASN A 106 19.52 -51.77 15.65
N ASN A 107 18.31 -52.08 15.16
CA ASN A 107 17.47 -53.20 15.61
C ASN A 107 17.42 -54.37 14.61
N ILE A 108 18.36 -54.43 13.66
CA ILE A 108 18.60 -55.51 12.69
C ILE A 108 20.05 -55.95 12.89
#